data_AF-A0A061JJK7-F1
#
_entry.id   AF-A0A061JJK7-F1
#
_cell.length_a   1.000
_cell.length_b   1.000
_cell.length_c   1.000
_cell.angle_alpha   90.00
_cell.angle_beta   90.00
_cell.angle_gamma   90.00
#
_symmetry.space_group_name_H-M   'P 1'
#
loop_
_entity.id
_entity.type
_entity.pdbx_description
1 polymer ?
#
loop_
_entity_poly.entity_id
_entity_poly.type
_entity_poly.pdbx_seq_one_letter_code
_entity_poly.pdbx_strand_id
1 'polypeptide(L)' 'MFSILLPPADLESLRGLADETGETVAYHVREAIRRYLRASKRDQL' A
#
# COMPACT_ATOMS: atom_id res chain seq x y z
N MET A 1 -2.54 -16.64 3.24
CA MET A 1 -2.27 -15.34 3.88
C MET A 1 -0.88 -14.90 3.42
N PHE A 2 -0.74 -13.68 2.90
CA PHE A 2 0.56 -13.16 2.45
C PHE A 2 1.04 -12.11 3.45
N SER A 3 2.33 -12.14 3.75
CA SER A 3 2.99 -11.16 4.62
C SER A 3 4.04 -10.42 3.82
N ILE A 4 4.17 -9.11 4.07
CA ILE A 4 5.17 -8.26 3.43
C ILE A 4 6.07 -7.72 4.53
N LEU A 5 7.38 -7.79 4.30
CA LEU A 5 8.35 -7.14 5.16
C LEU A 5 8.56 -5.72 4.67
N LEU A 6 8.37 -4.76 5.58
CA LEU A 6 8.56 -3.33 5.33
C LEU A 6 9.65 -2.79 6.26
N PRO A 7 10.48 -1.85 5.78
CA PRO A 7 11.31 -1.04 6.65
C PRO A 7 10.46 -0.35 7.74
N PRO A 8 10.98 -0.20 8.97
CA PRO A 8 10.22 0.43 10.06
C PRO A 8 9.71 1.83 9.72
N ALA A 9 10.50 2.65 9.02
CA ALA A 9 10.11 4.00 8.62
C ALA A 9 8.90 4.02 7.67
N ASP A 10 8.85 3.07 6.74
CA ASP A 10 7.74 2.95 5.79
C ASP A 10 6.47 2.46 6.49
N LEU A 11 6.60 1.57 7.47
CA LEU A 11 5.47 1.11 8.29
C LEU A 11 4.89 2.25 9.13
N GLU A 12 5.72 3.09 9.74
CA GLU A 12 5.27 4.26 10.50
C GLU A 12 4.57 5.28 9.58
N SER A 13 5.09 5.49 8.37
CA SER A 13 4.43 6.35 7.37
C SER A 13 3.06 5.81 6.97
N LEU A 14 2.93 4.49 6.79
CA LEU A 14 1.66 3.82 6.52
C LEU A 14 0.67 3.91 7.69
N ARG A 15 1.16 3.90 8.94
CA ARG A 15 0.35 4.10 10.14
C ARG A 15 -0.18 5.53 10.23
N GLY A 16 0.66 6.53 9.99
CA GLY A 16 0.22 7.93 9.92
C GLY A 16 -0.89 8.13 8.88
N LEU A 17 -0.73 7.54 7.69
CA LEU A 17 -1.76 7.60 6.65
C LEU A 17 -3.07 6.89 7.08
N ALA A 18 -2.96 5.77 7.78
CA ALA A 18 -4.13 5.06 8.32
C ALA A 18 -4.91 5.92 9.31
N ASP A 19 -4.20 6.60 10.22
CA ASP A 19 -4.79 7.49 11.22
C ASP A 19 -5.44 8.72 10.56
N GLU A 20 -4.81 9.30 9.55
CA GLU A 20 -5.34 10.46 8.81
C GLU A 20 -6.62 10.15 8.03
N THR A 21 -6.70 8.96 7.41
CA THR A 21 -7.85 8.60 6.55
C THR A 21 -8.93 7.82 7.29
N GLY A 22 -8.66 7.35 8.52
CA GLY A 22 -9.54 6.43 9.24
C GLY A 22 -9.60 5.01 8.64
N GLU A 23 -8.64 4.66 7.79
CA GLU A 23 -8.58 3.34 7.12
C GLU A 23 -7.48 2.48 7.73
N THR A 24 -7.48 1.17 7.43
CA THR A 24 -6.44 0.27 7.94
C THR A 24 -5.15 0.32 7.10
N VAL A 25 -4.00 0.05 7.72
CA VAL A 25 -2.73 -0.18 7.00
C VAL A 25 -2.90 -1.22 5.87
N ALA A 26 -3.63 -2.31 6.13
CA ALA A 26 -3.89 -3.35 5.15
C ALA A 26 -4.77 -2.88 3.97
N TYR A 27 -5.63 -1.88 4.16
CA TYR A 27 -6.36 -1.23 3.07
C TYR A 27 -5.40 -0.49 2.15
N HIS A 28 -4.55 0.38 2.73
CA HIS A 28 -3.59 1.19 1.97
C HIS A 28 -2.59 0.35 1.19
N VAL A 29 -2.08 -0.74 1.79
CA VAL A 29 -1.21 -1.70 1.10
C VAL A 29 -1.92 -2.32 -0.11
N ARG A 30 -3.17 -2.77 0.04
CA ARG A 30 -3.94 -3.37 -1.07
C ARG A 30 -4.22 -2.36 -2.19
N GLU A 31 -4.53 -1.12 -1.82
CA GLU A 31 -4.80 -0.07 -2.79
C GLU A 31 -3.53 0.34 -3.54
N ALA A 32 -2.38 0.43 -2.86
CA ALA A 32 -1.08 0.66 -3.49
C ALA A 32 -0.74 -0.43 -4.51
N ILE A 33 -0.90 -1.71 -4.12
CA ILE A 33 -0.70 -2.85 -5.03
C ILE A 33 -1.64 -2.77 -6.23
N ARG A 34 -2.92 -2.46 -6.01
CA ARG A 34 -3.91 -2.33 -7.10
C ARG A 34 -3.50 -1.24 -8.10
N ARG A 35 -3.05 -0.08 -7.61
CA ARG A 35 -2.60 1.05 -8.45
C ARG A 35 -1.35 0.68 -9.25
N TYR A 36 -0.37 0.04 -8.60
CA TYR A 36 0.84 -0.44 -9.26
C TYR A 36 0.53 -1.42 -10.39
N LEU A 37 -0.31 -2.43 -10.14
CA LEU A 37 -0.68 -3.43 -11.15
C LEU A 37 -1.46 -2.81 -12.32
N ARG A 38 -2.30 -1.80 -12.07
CA ARG A 38 -3.01 -1.08 -13.14
C ARG A 38 -2.06 -0.23 -13.99
N ALA A 39 -1.11 0.46 -13.37
CA ALA A 39 -0.08 1.22 -14.07
C ALA A 39 0.80 0.30 -14.93
N SER A 40 1.29 -0.80 -14.34
CA SER A 40 2.13 -1.78 -15.04
C SER A 40 1.44 -2.42 -16.25
N LYS A 41 0.11 -2.61 -16.21
CA LYS A 41 -0.65 -3.12 -17.37
C LYS A 41 -0.81 -2.08 -18.48
N ARG A 42 -0.86 -0.79 -18.13
CA ARG A 42 -0.95 0.30 -19.10
C ARG A 42 0.36 0.47 -19.86
N ASP A 43 1.49 0.26 -19.20
CA ASP A 43 2.81 0.39 -19.82
C ASP A 43 3.19 -0.82 -20.72
N GLN A 44 2.35 -1.85 -20.78
CA GLN A 44 2.53 -3.04 -21.64
C GLN A 44 1.70 -2.98 -22.94
N LEU A 45 0.94 -1.90 -23.16
CA LEU A 45 0.14 -1.63 -24.36
C LEU A 45 0.79 -0.50 -25.18
#